data_AF-A0A7I8IT02-F1
#
_entry.id   AF-A0A7I8IT02-F1
#
_cell.length_a   1.000
_cell.length_b   1.000
_cell.length_c   1.000
_cell.angle_alpha   90.00
_cell.angle_beta   90.00
_cell.angle_gamma   90.00
#
_symmetry.space_group_name_H-M   'P 1'
#
loop_
_entity.id
_entity.type
_entity.pdbx_description
1 polymer ?
#
loop_
_entity_poly.entity_id
_entity_poly.type
_entity_poly.pdbx_seq_one_letter_code
_entity_poly.pdbx_strand_id
1 'polypeptide(L)'
;MTLDFSGSFFEGGRDGGGDVGSSPTAATASATLEDKEEPQCPPGLRQYETMAVLRPDMSEDERLAFTQKYEELLVAGGGMYVEVFNRGVIPLSYSIRKKNKAGETNTYFDGIYLLFTYFTKPESMAILETRLQADDDVIRSSSFKVRKRKY
;
A
#
# COMPACT_ATOMS: atom_id res chain seq x y z
N MET A 1 30.26 31.03 28.66
CA MET A 1 31.06 30.50 27.53
C MET A 1 30.33 30.88 26.25
N THR A 2 30.79 31.94 25.62
CA THR A 2 30.32 32.49 24.34
C THR A 2 31.07 31.78 23.22
N LEU A 3 30.35 31.09 22.33
CA LEU A 3 30.90 30.42 21.16
C LEU A 3 30.86 31.38 19.98
N ASP A 4 32.04 31.86 19.58
CA ASP A 4 32.27 32.77 18.47
C ASP A 4 32.59 31.98 17.18
N PHE A 5 32.04 32.45 16.06
CA PHE A 5 32.02 31.82 14.75
C PHE A 5 33.14 32.42 13.90
N SER A 6 34.27 31.70 13.73
CA SER A 6 35.39 32.16 12.89
C SER A 6 35.57 31.22 11.68
N GLY A 7 35.05 31.65 10.54
CA GLY A 7 35.39 31.09 9.23
C GLY A 7 36.70 31.67 8.72
N SER A 8 37.60 30.82 8.23
CA SER A 8 38.79 31.23 7.47
C SER A 8 38.67 30.77 6.02
N PHE A 9 38.56 31.80 5.19
CA PHE A 9 38.46 31.88 3.74
C PHE A 9 39.79 31.50 3.05
N PHE A 10 39.64 30.70 1.99
CA PHE A 10 40.48 30.42 0.82
C PHE A 10 41.87 31.09 0.70
N GLU A 11 42.93 30.30 0.53
CA GLU A 11 44.11 30.69 -0.26
C GLU A 11 44.71 29.48 -0.97
N GLY A 12 44.89 29.61 -2.29
CA GLY A 12 45.27 28.52 -3.19
C GLY A 12 46.78 28.33 -3.31
N GLY A 13 47.17 27.10 -3.63
CA GLY A 13 48.52 26.73 -4.08
C GLY A 13 48.44 25.59 -5.08
N ARG A 14 48.74 25.88 -6.35
CA ARG A 14 48.75 24.99 -7.50
C ARG A 14 50.19 24.71 -7.90
N ASP A 15 50.61 23.44 -7.83
CA ASP A 15 51.65 22.74 -8.64
C ASP A 15 51.75 21.30 -8.07
N GLY A 16 51.93 20.19 -8.77
CA GLY A 16 52.11 19.82 -10.16
C GLY A 16 52.29 18.29 -10.21
N GLY A 17 51.69 17.61 -11.20
CA GLY A 17 52.11 16.30 -11.74
C GLY A 17 51.95 15.02 -10.92
N GLY A 18 50.90 14.23 -11.21
CA GLY A 18 50.79 12.83 -10.78
C GLY A 18 49.47 12.20 -11.19
N ASP A 19 49.48 11.49 -12.32
CA ASP A 19 48.39 10.70 -12.92
C ASP A 19 47.68 9.75 -11.93
N VAL A 20 46.37 9.95 -11.70
CA VAL A 20 45.47 8.86 -11.33
C VAL A 20 44.02 9.17 -11.74
N GLY A 21 43.51 8.42 -12.71
CA GLY A 21 42.15 7.91 -12.74
C GLY A 21 41.00 8.92 -12.93
N SER A 22 40.58 9.07 -14.19
CA SER A 22 39.26 9.57 -14.55
C SER A 22 38.13 8.94 -13.72
N SER A 23 37.39 9.75 -12.97
CA SER A 23 36.06 9.41 -12.45
C SER A 23 35.19 10.66 -12.60
N PRO A 24 34.22 10.68 -13.54
CA PRO A 24 33.39 11.84 -13.74
C PRO A 24 32.28 11.88 -12.68
N THR A 25 32.21 13.05 -12.03
CA THR A 25 30.97 13.77 -11.69
C THR A 25 29.85 12.99 -11.03
N ALA A 26 29.66 13.22 -9.73
CA ALA A 26 28.40 13.00 -9.02
C ALA A 26 27.33 13.94 -9.59
N ALA A 27 26.76 13.52 -10.72
CA ALA A 27 25.53 14.05 -11.28
C ALA A 27 24.42 13.04 -10.94
N THR A 28 23.36 13.56 -10.32
CA THR A 28 22.00 13.06 -10.52
C THR A 28 21.73 11.64 -9.97
N ALA A 29 21.63 11.52 -8.65
CA ALA A 29 20.74 10.52 -8.06
C ALA A 29 19.29 11.02 -8.17
N SER A 30 18.79 11.12 -9.41
CA SER A 30 17.35 11.06 -9.65
C SER A 30 16.95 9.65 -9.27
N ALA A 31 16.29 9.53 -8.11
CA ALA A 31 15.61 8.32 -7.72
C ALA A 31 14.68 7.92 -8.88
N THR A 32 15.11 6.91 -9.63
CA THR A 32 14.25 6.05 -10.41
C THR A 32 13.21 5.49 -9.44
N LEU A 33 12.06 6.15 -9.39
CA LEU A 33 10.81 5.50 -9.06
C LEU A 33 10.70 4.33 -10.03
N GLU A 34 11.05 3.15 -9.54
CA GLU A 34 10.74 1.89 -10.20
C GLU A 34 9.22 1.89 -10.39
N ASP A 35 8.81 2.22 -11.62
CA ASP A 35 7.50 1.92 -12.16
C ASP A 35 7.38 0.40 -12.11
N LYS A 36 6.94 -0.10 -10.95
CA LYS A 36 6.71 -1.50 -10.69
C LYS A 36 5.54 -1.88 -11.59
N GLU A 37 5.93 -2.40 -12.75
CA GLU A 37 5.14 -2.73 -13.92
C GLU A 37 3.83 -3.41 -13.50
N GLU A 38 2.70 -2.68 -13.52
CA GLU A 38 1.37 -3.31 -13.37
C GLU A 38 1.20 -4.27 -14.56
N PRO A 39 1.22 -5.59 -14.36
CA PRO A 39 1.19 -6.54 -15.46
C PRO A 39 -0.12 -6.37 -16.24
N GLN A 40 0.04 -6.26 -17.56
CA GLN A 40 -1.02 -5.93 -18.50
C GLN A 40 -2.21 -6.87 -18.35
N CYS A 41 -3.40 -6.27 -18.22
CA CYS A 41 -4.66 -6.98 -18.05
C CYS A 41 -4.84 -8.05 -19.14
N PRO A 42 -4.95 -9.33 -18.78
CA PRO A 42 -5.35 -10.34 -19.75
C PRO A 42 -6.78 -10.02 -20.27
N PRO A 43 -7.05 -10.27 -21.55
CA PRO A 43 -8.27 -9.81 -22.20
C PRO A 43 -9.52 -10.39 -21.52
N GLY A 44 -10.40 -9.53 -21.01
CA GLY A 44 -11.71 -9.89 -20.47
C GLY A 44 -11.90 -9.68 -18.96
N LEU A 45 -10.82 -9.42 -18.20
CA LEU A 45 -10.92 -9.08 -16.78
C LEU A 45 -11.00 -7.56 -16.58
N ARG A 46 -11.65 -7.15 -15.49
CA ARG A 46 -11.74 -5.74 -15.09
C ARG A 46 -10.82 -5.51 -13.89
N GLN A 47 -10.12 -4.39 -13.89
CA GLN A 47 -9.33 -3.94 -12.75
C GLN A 47 -10.27 -3.41 -11.66
N TYR A 48 -10.09 -3.94 -10.46
CA TYR A 48 -10.75 -3.48 -9.27
C TYR A 48 -9.72 -3.21 -8.18
N GLU A 49 -10.07 -2.27 -7.33
CA GLU A 49 -9.31 -1.87 -6.16
C GLU A 49 -10.27 -1.90 -4.98
N THR A 50 -9.98 -2.73 -3.99
CA THR A 50 -10.82 -2.86 -2.80
C THR A 50 -10.06 -2.40 -1.58
N MET A 51 -10.62 -1.40 -0.91
CA MET A 51 -10.15 -0.93 0.38
C MET A 51 -10.92 -1.66 1.48
N ALA A 52 -10.20 -2.38 2.33
CA ALA A 52 -10.74 -3.01 3.52
C ALA A 52 -10.14 -2.36 4.77
N VAL A 53 -11.02 -1.96 5.69
CA VAL A 53 -10.65 -1.45 7.01
C VAL A 53 -10.89 -2.58 8.01
N LEU A 54 -9.79 -3.08 8.59
CA LEU A 54 -9.80 -4.12 9.62
C LEU A 54 -9.81 -3.52 11.02
N ARG A 55 -10.21 -4.35 11.99
CA ARG A 55 -10.09 -4.04 13.43
C ARG A 55 -8.64 -3.80 13.85
N PRO A 56 -8.35 -2.77 14.67
CA PRO A 56 -6.99 -2.46 15.10
C PRO A 56 -6.39 -3.53 16.03
N ASP A 57 -7.24 -4.32 16.69
CA ASP A 57 -6.85 -5.39 17.61
C ASP A 57 -6.24 -6.62 16.90
N MET A 58 -6.32 -6.67 15.57
CA MET A 58 -5.80 -7.79 14.77
C MET A 58 -4.28 -7.80 14.74
N SER A 59 -3.71 -8.93 15.14
CA SER A 59 -2.28 -9.23 15.07
C SER A 59 -1.79 -9.39 13.63
N GLU A 60 -0.47 -9.35 13.42
CA GLU A 60 0.12 -9.51 12.08
C GLU A 60 -0.16 -10.88 11.47
N ASP A 61 -0.15 -11.94 12.28
CA ASP A 61 -0.45 -13.30 11.84
C ASP A 61 -1.89 -13.44 11.33
N GLU A 62 -2.85 -12.81 12.02
CA GLU A 62 -4.25 -12.80 11.58
C GLU A 62 -4.43 -11.99 10.28
N ARG A 63 -3.63 -10.94 10.08
CA ARG A 63 -3.62 -10.20 8.80
C ARG A 63 -3.10 -11.08 7.67
N LEU A 64 -2.02 -11.84 7.91
CA LEU A 64 -1.47 -12.77 6.93
C LEU A 64 -2.48 -13.87 6.57
N ALA A 65 -3.16 -14.43 7.58
CA ALA A 65 -4.23 -15.41 7.37
C ALA A 65 -5.41 -14.81 6.57
N PHE A 66 -5.78 -13.56 6.87
CA PHE A 66 -6.80 -12.84 6.12
C PHE A 66 -6.40 -12.66 4.66
N THR A 67 -5.17 -12.20 4.39
CA THR A 67 -4.68 -12.04 3.01
C THR A 67 -4.67 -13.34 2.24
N GLN A 68 -4.20 -14.44 2.85
CA GLN A 68 -4.21 -15.77 2.21
C GLN A 68 -5.63 -16.25 1.88
N LYS A 69 -6.58 -16.11 2.82
CA LYS A 69 -7.99 -16.48 2.61
C LYS A 69 -8.61 -15.71 1.44
N TYR A 70 -8.31 -14.42 1.32
CA TYR A 70 -8.87 -13.58 0.25
C TYR A 70 -8.14 -13.75 -1.09
N GLU A 71 -6.85 -14.06 -1.08
CA GLU A 71 -6.12 -14.50 -2.27
C GLU A 71 -6.71 -15.78 -2.84
N GLU A 72 -6.93 -16.81 -2.01
CA GLU A 72 -7.55 -18.06 -2.45
C GLU A 72 -8.95 -17.83 -3.03
N LEU A 73 -9.75 -16.96 -2.39
CA LEU A 73 -11.07 -16.57 -2.88
C LEU A 73 -10.99 -15.90 -4.25
N LEU A 74 -10.06 -14.96 -4.42
CA LEU A 74 -9.84 -14.26 -5.68
C LEU A 74 -9.39 -15.22 -6.78
N VAL A 75 -8.46 -16.12 -6.49
CA VAL A 75 -8.00 -17.17 -7.42
C VAL A 75 -9.15 -18.11 -7.80
N ALA A 76 -9.95 -18.55 -6.83
CA ALA A 76 -11.14 -19.38 -7.08
C ALA A 76 -12.20 -18.64 -7.92
N GLY A 77 -12.32 -17.32 -7.75
CA GLY A 77 -13.17 -16.45 -8.56
C GLY A 77 -12.66 -16.18 -9.97
N GLY A 78 -11.53 -16.79 -10.37
CA GLY A 78 -10.88 -16.58 -11.66
C GLY A 78 -10.18 -15.21 -11.76
N GLY A 79 -9.85 -14.62 -10.62
CA GLY A 79 -9.08 -13.40 -10.55
C GLY A 79 -7.59 -13.66 -10.80
N MET A 80 -6.95 -12.72 -11.46
CA MET A 80 -5.51 -12.75 -11.76
C MET A 80 -4.84 -11.52 -11.18
N TYR A 81 -3.57 -11.67 -10.80
CA TYR A 81 -2.73 -10.63 -10.19
C TYR A 81 -3.39 -9.97 -8.98
N VAL A 82 -3.17 -10.56 -7.80
CA VAL A 82 -3.58 -9.97 -6.53
C VAL A 82 -2.37 -9.29 -5.92
N GLU A 83 -2.44 -7.97 -5.80
CA GLU A 83 -1.47 -7.19 -5.05
C GLU A 83 -2.12 -6.70 -3.76
N VAL A 84 -1.46 -7.01 -2.64
CA VAL A 84 -1.89 -6.55 -1.33
C VAL A 84 -0.92 -5.48 -0.83
N PHE A 85 -1.45 -4.30 -0.54
CA PHE A 85 -0.71 -3.22 0.09
C PHE A 85 -1.28 -2.93 1.47
N ASN A 86 -0.44 -3.10 2.50
CA ASN A 86 -0.79 -2.79 3.88
C ASN A 86 -0.31 -1.39 4.24
N ARG A 87 -1.25 -0.50 4.61
CA ARG A 87 -0.94 0.89 5.03
C ARG A 87 -0.72 1.02 6.54
N GLY A 88 -0.88 -0.06 7.30
CA GLY A 88 -0.75 -0.07 8.76
C GLY A 88 -1.98 0.52 9.47
N VAL A 89 -1.80 0.83 10.76
CA VAL A 89 -2.84 1.38 11.64
C VAL A 89 -2.90 2.89 11.45
N ILE A 90 -4.07 3.41 11.08
CA ILE A 90 -4.32 4.84 10.90
C ILE A 90 -5.58 5.21 11.69
N PRO A 91 -5.59 6.32 12.43
CA PRO A 91 -6.79 6.79 13.11
C PRO A 91 -7.87 7.16 12.09
N LEU A 92 -9.10 6.72 12.38
CA LEU A 92 -10.27 7.01 11.57
C LEU A 92 -10.74 8.45 11.83
N SER A 93 -11.30 9.09 10.80
CA SER A 93 -11.84 10.45 10.95
C SER A 93 -13.04 10.52 11.90
N TYR A 94 -13.72 9.40 12.15
CA TYR A 94 -14.82 9.27 13.08
C TYR A 94 -14.91 7.84 13.61
N SER A 95 -15.48 7.66 14.79
CA SER A 95 -15.64 6.34 15.39
C SER A 95 -16.66 5.49 14.64
N ILE A 96 -16.30 4.26 14.28
CA ILE A 96 -17.23 3.30 13.66
C ILE A 96 -17.71 2.28 14.68
N ARG A 97 -19.01 2.01 14.70
CA ARG A 97 -19.63 0.94 15.49
C ARG A 97 -19.85 -0.28 14.61
N LYS A 98 -19.30 -1.43 15.00
CA LYS A 98 -19.51 -2.73 14.34
C LYS A 98 -20.12 -3.70 15.35
N LYS A 99 -21.12 -4.45 14.91
CA LYS A 99 -21.69 -5.57 15.67
C LYS A 99 -21.04 -6.86 15.21
N ASN A 100 -20.51 -7.64 16.14
CA ASN A 100 -19.99 -8.97 15.87
C ASN A 100 -21.15 -9.99 15.81
N LYS A 101 -20.92 -11.18 15.25
CA LYS A 101 -21.89 -12.29 15.30
C LYS A 101 -22.25 -12.70 16.74
N ALA A 102 -21.34 -12.48 17.68
CA ALA A 102 -21.55 -12.69 19.11
C ALA A 102 -22.48 -11.65 19.77
N GLY A 103 -22.95 -10.63 19.04
CA GLY A 103 -23.86 -9.60 19.54
C GLY A 103 -23.17 -8.43 20.24
N GLU A 104 -21.86 -8.49 20.43
CA GLU A 104 -21.05 -7.40 20.97
C GLU A 104 -21.00 -6.22 20.00
N THR A 105 -21.21 -5.00 20.53
CA THR A 105 -21.08 -3.76 19.76
C THR A 105 -19.77 -3.10 20.10
N ASN A 106 -18.81 -3.18 19.18
CA ASN A 106 -17.49 -2.59 19.34
C ASN A 106 -17.42 -1.25 18.63
N THR A 107 -16.79 -0.27 19.29
CA THR A 107 -16.57 1.08 18.75
C THR A 107 -15.08 1.27 18.50
N TYR A 108 -14.70 1.50 17.25
CA TYR A 108 -13.31 1.64 16.84
C TYR A 108 -13.00 3.09 16.48
N PHE A 109 -11.86 3.58 16.95
CA PHE A 109 -11.28 4.87 16.59
C PHE A 109 -10.13 4.73 15.60
N ASP A 110 -9.46 3.58 15.61
CA ASP A 110 -8.36 3.24 14.70
C ASP A 110 -8.76 2.07 13.83
N GLY A 111 -8.12 1.94 12.67
CA GLY A 111 -8.30 0.81 11.77
C GLY A 111 -7.05 0.52 10.97
N ILE A 112 -6.88 -0.74 10.59
CA ILE A 112 -5.79 -1.14 9.69
C ILE A 112 -6.33 -1.08 8.26
N TYR A 113 -5.63 -0.37 7.39
CA TYR A 113 -6.04 -0.21 6.00
C TYR A 113 -5.29 -1.21 5.12
N LEU A 114 -6.05 -2.14 4.54
CA LEU A 114 -5.58 -3.02 3.49
C LEU A 114 -6.15 -2.60 2.15
N LEU A 115 -5.25 -2.47 1.18
CA LEU A 115 -5.59 -2.18 -0.20
C LEU A 115 -5.32 -3.40 -1.06
N PHE A 116 -6.34 -3.88 -1.74
CA PHE A 116 -6.25 -5.00 -2.66
C PHE A 116 -6.43 -4.49 -4.08
N THR A 117 -5.40 -4.62 -4.91
CA THR A 117 -5.50 -4.38 -6.34
C THR A 117 -5.58 -5.73 -7.03
N TYR A 118 -6.65 -5.98 -7.77
CA TYR A 118 -6.85 -7.26 -8.45
C TYR A 118 -7.65 -7.16 -9.72
N PHE A 119 -7.47 -8.13 -10.61
CA PHE A 119 -8.30 -8.28 -11.81
C PHE A 119 -9.28 -9.42 -11.58
N THR A 120 -10.58 -9.16 -11.74
CA THR A 120 -11.59 -10.22 -11.62
C THR A 120 -12.74 -10.04 -12.59
N LYS A 121 -13.55 -11.11 -12.71
CA LYS A 121 -14.81 -11.11 -13.43
C LYS A 121 -15.85 -10.31 -12.65
N PRO A 122 -16.75 -9.56 -13.32
CA PRO A 122 -17.79 -8.79 -12.64
C PRO A 122 -18.77 -9.67 -11.85
N GLU A 123 -18.94 -10.94 -12.25
CA GLU A 123 -19.82 -11.90 -11.58
C GLU A 123 -19.32 -12.27 -10.17
N SER A 124 -18.00 -12.46 -10.02
CA SER A 124 -17.36 -12.84 -8.75
C SER A 124 -17.30 -11.68 -7.73
N MET A 125 -17.46 -10.43 -8.17
CA MET A 125 -17.38 -9.25 -7.29
C MET A 125 -18.46 -9.22 -6.22
N ALA A 126 -19.71 -9.57 -6.56
CA ALA A 126 -20.82 -9.56 -5.61
C ALA A 126 -20.61 -10.57 -4.47
N ILE A 127 -20.02 -11.73 -4.80
CA ILE A 127 -19.67 -12.76 -3.82
C ILE A 127 -18.59 -12.24 -2.88
N LEU A 128 -17.56 -11.61 -3.42
CA LEU A 128 -16.46 -11.04 -2.65
C LEU A 128 -16.96 -9.95 -1.69
N GLU A 129 -17.81 -9.03 -2.16
CA GLU A 129 -18.40 -7.98 -1.32
C GLU A 129 -19.24 -8.56 -0.18
N THR A 130 -20.07 -9.56 -0.49
CA THR A 130 -20.89 -10.24 0.51
C THR A 130 -20.02 -10.93 1.56
N ARG A 131 -18.92 -11.59 1.15
CA ARG A 131 -18.00 -12.24 2.11
C ARG A 131 -17.25 -11.23 2.97
N LEU A 132 -16.76 -10.13 2.38
CA LEU A 132 -16.12 -9.05 3.15
C LEU A 132 -17.07 -8.41 4.17
N GLN A 133 -18.35 -8.25 3.83
CA GLN A 133 -19.35 -7.70 4.76
C GLN A 133 -19.73 -8.70 5.86
N ALA A 134 -19.73 -10.00 5.54
CA ALA A 134 -20.07 -11.09 6.46
C ALA A 134 -18.94 -11.42 7.45
N ASP A 135 -17.70 -11.02 7.17
CA ASP A 135 -16.59 -11.17 8.09
C ASP A 135 -16.66 -10.09 9.20
N ASP A 136 -16.41 -10.52 10.44
CA ASP A 136 -16.47 -9.65 11.62
C ASP A 136 -15.20 -8.80 11.76
N ASP A 137 -14.09 -9.27 11.19
CA ASP A 137 -12.79 -8.59 11.19
C ASP A 137 -12.78 -7.33 10.32
N VAL A 138 -13.67 -7.27 9.33
CA VAL A 138 -13.82 -6.14 8.43
C VAL A 138 -14.85 -5.17 9.00
N ILE A 139 -14.36 -4.01 9.44
CA ILE A 139 -15.20 -2.92 9.91
C ILE A 139 -15.95 -2.29 8.73
N ARG A 140 -15.22 -2.05 7.64
CA ARG A 140 -15.76 -1.46 6.41
C ARG A 140 -15.01 -1.97 5.19
N SER A 141 -15.75 -2.32 4.16
CA SER A 141 -15.21 -2.61 2.83
C SER A 141 -15.74 -1.58 1.83
N SER A 142 -14.92 -1.24 0.84
CA SER A 142 -15.31 -0.39 -0.28
C SER A 142 -14.54 -0.83 -1.52
N SER A 143 -15.29 -1.33 -2.51
CA SER A 143 -14.75 -1.77 -3.79
C SER A 143 -14.88 -0.65 -4.82
N PHE A 144 -13.82 -0.42 -5.59
CA PHE A 144 -13.77 0.57 -6.65
C PHE A 144 -13.35 -0.07 -7.96
N LYS A 145 -13.98 0.37 -9.05
CA LYS A 145 -13.54 0.00 -10.39
C LYS A 145 -12.54 1.03 -10.88
N VAL A 146 -11.30 0.60 -11.07
CA VAL A 146 -10.23 1.48 -11.56
C VAL A 146 -10.50 1.80 -13.03
N ARG A 147 -10.47 3.10 -13.37
CA ARG A 147 -10.54 3.59 -14.75
C ARG A 147 -9.39 4.56 -14.96
N LYS A 148 -8.71 4.46 -16.11
CA LYS A 148 -7.67 5.43 -16.48
C LYS A 148 -8.25 6.83 -16.52
N ARG A 149 -7.75 7.72 -15.66
CA ARG A 149 -8.14 9.12 -15.62
C ARG A 149 -7.55 9.82 -16.85
N LYS A 150 -8.40 10.42 -17.67
CA LYS A 150 -7.98 11.38 -18.70
C LYS A 150 -8.12 12.77 -18.08
N TYR A 151 -7.01 13.51 -18.05
CA TYR A 151 -6.96 14.90 -17.60
C TYR A 151 -7.29 15.83 -18.76
#